data_AF-A0AA91Q5V6-F1
#
_entry.id   AF-A0AA91Q5V6-F1
#
_cell.length_a   1.000
_cell.length_b   1.000
_cell.length_c   1.000
_cell.angle_alpha   90.00
_cell.angle_beta   90.00
_cell.angle_gamma   90.00
#
_symmetry.space_group_name_H-M   'P 1'
#
loop_
_entity.id
_entity.type
_entity.pdbx_description
1 polymer ?
#
loop_
_entity_poly.entity_id
_entity_poly.type
_entity_poly.pdbx_seq_one_letter_code
_entity_poly.pdbx_strand_id
1 'polypeptide(L)'
;MPPTAIEVTSTPSLGESGLPARKKAVYRAEVYFRHIPTVDNYNIKNLNPFELEDPVFFPEWYYCFKQKFSKAVPTGRDYCTLSFDEYRSRFYGEQDVIVHVSCSVDLFFLQCLTQLLEGKRFGKYFKYFTREYIENKTIPNIDVESLESRVKITARQDLLKKWAVQGNYMPLLNHLLAFSSTPRTVWKFFIEAFASKFRKLTRSQKRDFIKSITEAQKNGKGITNQIRSWYEEMQEDMSPWRPK
;
A
#
# COMPACT_ATOMS: atom_id res chain seq x y z
N MET A 1 46.04 -2.92 41.98
CA MET A 1 46.18 -4.41 42.06
C MET A 1 45.64 -4.83 43.41
N PRO A 2 44.84 -5.91 43.59
CA PRO A 2 44.24 -6.95 42.71
C PRO A 2 42.67 -6.87 42.76
N PRO A 3 41.82 -7.85 42.33
CA PRO A 3 42.09 -9.18 41.80
C PRO A 3 41.51 -9.50 40.41
N THR A 4 42.29 -10.35 39.73
CA THR A 4 41.97 -11.16 38.56
C THR A 4 40.81 -12.10 38.86
N ALA A 5 39.72 -12.00 38.11
CA ALA A 5 38.71 -13.05 38.02
C ALA A 5 38.86 -13.74 36.67
N ILE A 6 39.05 -15.05 36.75
CA ILE A 6 39.20 -15.99 35.65
C ILE A 6 37.81 -16.16 35.02
N GLU A 7 37.62 -15.70 33.78
CA GLU A 7 36.45 -16.09 33.00
C GLU A 7 36.78 -17.27 32.08
N VAL A 8 35.91 -18.25 32.22
CA VAL A 8 35.96 -19.60 31.70
C VAL A 8 35.85 -19.59 30.18
N THR A 9 36.81 -20.26 29.55
CA THR A 9 36.78 -20.64 28.15
C THR A 9 35.51 -21.43 27.84
N SER A 10 34.72 -20.98 26.88
CA SER A 10 33.67 -21.78 26.26
C SER A 10 33.54 -21.42 24.79
N THR A 11 34.16 -22.25 23.96
CA THR A 11 33.83 -22.45 22.53
C THR A 11 33.96 -23.94 22.25
N PRO A 12 33.27 -24.53 21.25
CA PRO A 12 32.12 -24.05 20.48
C PRO A 12 30.99 -25.11 20.40
N SER A 13 29.76 -24.73 20.02
CA SER A 13 28.89 -25.67 19.30
C SER A 13 28.22 -24.98 18.11
N LEU A 14 28.48 -25.56 16.94
CA LEU A 14 27.90 -25.24 15.65
C LEU A 14 26.38 -25.40 15.66
N GLY A 15 25.71 -24.50 14.95
CA GLY A 15 24.27 -24.54 14.68
C GLY A 15 23.84 -23.40 13.75
N GLU A 16 24.53 -23.33 12.62
CA GLU A 16 24.39 -22.49 11.44
C GLU A 16 23.06 -21.75 11.16
N SER A 17 23.24 -20.47 10.76
CA SER A 17 22.59 -19.83 9.61
C SER A 17 21.09 -19.52 9.69
N GLY A 18 20.75 -18.52 10.50
CA GLY A 18 19.54 -17.71 10.30
C GLY A 18 19.81 -16.53 9.39
N LEU A 19 19.98 -16.74 8.07
CA LEU A 19 19.76 -15.63 7.13
C LEU A 19 18.30 -15.16 7.30
N PRO A 20 18.03 -13.83 7.34
CA PRO A 20 16.66 -13.35 7.46
C PRO A 20 15.84 -13.93 6.30
N ALA A 21 14.65 -14.44 6.60
CA ALA A 21 13.74 -15.16 5.70
C ALA A 21 13.33 -14.41 4.40
N ARG A 22 13.92 -13.25 4.09
CA ARG A 22 13.66 -12.40 2.92
C ARG A 22 14.41 -12.81 1.64
N LYS A 23 15.41 -13.70 1.70
CA LYS A 23 16.22 -14.10 0.52
C LYS A 23 15.95 -15.53 0.01
N LYS A 24 14.78 -16.10 0.26
CA LYS A 24 14.43 -17.40 -0.33
C LYS A 24 13.95 -17.19 -1.77
N ALA A 25 14.50 -17.91 -2.74
CA ALA A 25 13.90 -18.00 -4.06
C ALA A 25 12.56 -18.77 -3.94
N VAL A 26 11.50 -18.24 -4.54
CA VAL A 26 10.13 -18.78 -4.42
C VAL A 26 9.50 -19.01 -5.79
N TYR A 27 9.99 -18.35 -6.84
CA TYR A 27 9.40 -18.41 -8.17
C TYR A 27 10.31 -19.16 -9.14
N ARG A 28 9.76 -20.19 -9.80
CA ARG A 28 10.44 -20.82 -10.93
C ARG A 28 10.32 -19.93 -12.16
N ALA A 29 11.43 -19.40 -12.68
CA ALA A 29 11.41 -18.38 -13.73
C ALA A 29 10.68 -18.84 -15.00
N GLU A 30 10.89 -20.10 -15.42
CA GLU A 30 10.28 -20.65 -16.64
C GLU A 30 8.74 -20.68 -16.59
N VAL A 31 8.16 -20.79 -15.39
CA VAL A 31 6.70 -20.76 -15.21
C VAL A 31 6.15 -19.38 -15.52
N TYR A 32 6.84 -18.31 -15.12
CA TYR A 32 6.31 -16.95 -15.23
C TYR A 32 6.69 -16.25 -16.54
N PHE A 33 7.74 -16.71 -17.23
CA PHE A 33 8.22 -16.15 -18.49
C PHE A 33 7.11 -15.87 -19.51
N ARG A 34 6.13 -16.77 -19.63
CA ARG A 34 5.02 -16.65 -20.61
C ARG A 34 3.76 -15.95 -20.07
N HIS A 35 3.73 -15.63 -18.78
CA HIS A 35 2.53 -15.14 -18.09
C HIS A 35 2.64 -13.68 -17.65
N ILE A 36 3.72 -12.99 -18.02
CA ILE A 36 3.84 -11.55 -17.79
C ILE A 36 2.96 -10.83 -18.83
N PRO A 37 2.00 -10.01 -18.40
CA PRO A 37 1.19 -9.21 -19.33
C PRO A 37 2.05 -8.22 -20.11
N THR A 38 1.59 -7.83 -21.29
CA THR A 38 2.12 -6.73 -22.08
C THR A 38 1.03 -5.67 -22.23
N VAL A 39 1.43 -4.45 -22.61
CA VAL A 39 0.45 -3.38 -22.86
C VAL A 39 -0.55 -3.70 -23.97
N ASP A 40 -0.16 -4.56 -24.92
CA ASP A 40 -1.03 -4.96 -26.04
C ASP A 40 -2.10 -5.97 -25.61
N ASN A 41 -1.85 -6.76 -24.57
CA ASN A 41 -2.74 -7.84 -24.11
C ASN A 41 -3.46 -7.54 -22.79
N TYR A 42 -3.18 -6.38 -22.17
CA TYR A 42 -3.77 -5.97 -20.91
C TYR A 42 -4.54 -4.66 -21.05
N ASN A 43 -5.78 -4.61 -20.55
CA ASN A 43 -6.54 -3.35 -20.50
C ASN A 43 -5.99 -2.41 -19.41
N ILE A 44 -5.03 -1.57 -19.78
CA ILE A 44 -4.32 -0.64 -18.87
C ILE A 44 -5.27 0.31 -18.14
N LYS A 45 -6.43 0.64 -18.73
CA LYS A 45 -7.43 1.49 -18.06
C LYS A 45 -7.89 0.91 -16.72
N ASN A 46 -7.85 -0.42 -16.56
CA ASN A 46 -8.18 -1.07 -15.28
C ASN A 46 -7.16 -0.72 -14.17
N LEU A 47 -5.92 -0.40 -14.54
CA LEU A 47 -4.88 0.03 -13.61
C LEU A 47 -5.01 1.48 -13.19
N ASN A 48 -5.71 2.33 -13.96
CA ASN A 48 -5.94 3.72 -13.59
C ASN A 48 -6.79 3.80 -12.30
N PRO A 49 -6.26 4.34 -11.19
CA PRO A 49 -7.02 4.44 -9.95
C PRO A 49 -8.17 5.45 -10.02
N PHE A 50 -7.87 6.65 -10.53
CA PHE A 50 -8.78 7.78 -10.70
C PHE A 50 -8.10 8.84 -11.58
N GLU A 51 -8.86 9.81 -12.07
CA GLU A 51 -8.30 10.92 -12.86
C GLU A 51 -7.41 11.82 -12.00
N LEU A 52 -6.15 11.99 -12.43
CA LEU A 52 -5.17 12.82 -11.73
C LEU A 52 -5.26 14.28 -12.22
N GLU A 53 -6.00 15.09 -11.49
CA GLU A 53 -6.23 16.51 -11.81
C GLU A 53 -5.11 17.43 -11.29
N ASP A 54 -4.53 17.10 -10.13
CA ASP A 54 -3.52 17.91 -9.45
C ASP A 54 -2.32 17.05 -9.02
N PRO A 55 -1.07 17.54 -9.22
CA PRO A 55 0.15 16.83 -8.81
C PRO A 55 0.19 16.42 -7.34
N VAL A 56 -0.44 17.19 -6.45
CA VAL A 56 -0.45 16.91 -5.00
C VAL A 56 -1.05 15.55 -4.67
N PHE A 57 -1.93 15.02 -5.54
CA PHE A 57 -2.59 13.72 -5.37
C PHE A 57 -1.81 12.56 -6.00
N PHE A 58 -0.68 12.82 -6.64
CA PHE A 58 0.11 11.76 -7.26
C PHE A 58 0.60 10.69 -6.27
N PRO A 59 1.04 11.00 -5.03
CA PRO A 59 1.40 9.97 -4.06
C PRO A 59 0.27 8.97 -3.80
N GLU A 60 -0.96 9.46 -3.65
CA GLU A 60 -2.16 8.63 -3.50
C GLU A 60 -2.49 7.84 -4.77
N TRP A 61 -2.43 8.50 -5.92
CA TRP A 61 -2.66 7.88 -7.20
C TRP A 61 -1.67 6.72 -7.41
N TYR A 62 -0.39 6.97 -7.19
CA TYR A 62 0.68 5.99 -7.35
C TYR A 62 0.56 4.83 -6.38
N TYR A 63 0.20 5.09 -5.12
CA TYR A 63 -0.09 4.05 -4.14
C TYR A 63 -1.21 3.11 -4.65
N CYS A 64 -2.33 3.67 -5.11
CA CYS A 64 -3.45 2.88 -5.62
C CYS A 64 -3.10 2.14 -6.91
N PHE A 65 -2.31 2.76 -7.80
CA PHE A 65 -1.80 2.14 -9.02
C PHE A 65 -0.96 0.91 -8.68
N LYS A 66 -0.01 1.01 -7.74
CA LYS A 66 0.78 -0.15 -7.27
C LYS A 66 -0.09 -1.26 -6.71
N GLN A 67 -1.14 -0.92 -5.94
CA GLN A 67 -2.07 -1.94 -5.43
C GLN A 67 -2.77 -2.69 -6.56
N LYS A 68 -3.22 -1.99 -7.61
CA LYS A 68 -3.83 -2.61 -8.79
C LYS A 68 -2.82 -3.42 -9.61
N PHE A 69 -1.66 -2.84 -9.89
CA PHE A 69 -0.57 -3.49 -10.63
C PHE A 69 -0.10 -4.78 -9.94
N SER A 70 0.06 -4.75 -8.61
CA SER A 70 0.51 -5.91 -7.83
C SER A 70 -0.40 -7.13 -7.94
N LYS A 71 -1.68 -6.91 -8.29
CA LYS A 71 -2.68 -7.96 -8.52
C LYS A 71 -2.77 -8.36 -10.00
N ALA A 72 -2.40 -7.46 -10.90
CA ALA A 72 -2.44 -7.70 -12.34
C ALA A 72 -1.30 -8.60 -12.82
N VAL A 73 -0.16 -8.58 -12.12
CA VAL A 73 1.03 -9.37 -12.46
C VAL A 73 1.21 -10.49 -11.43
N PRO A 74 1.44 -11.75 -11.84
CA PRO A 74 1.55 -12.89 -10.92
C PRO A 74 2.58 -12.72 -9.79
N THR A 75 3.70 -12.07 -10.07
CA THR A 75 4.79 -11.76 -9.11
C THR A 75 4.79 -10.29 -8.69
N GLY A 76 3.73 -9.55 -9.02
CA GLY A 76 3.64 -8.10 -8.89
C GLY A 76 3.71 -7.60 -7.45
N ARG A 77 3.26 -8.40 -6.48
CA ARG A 77 3.37 -8.08 -5.05
C ARG A 77 4.83 -7.91 -4.62
N ASP A 78 5.67 -8.91 -4.89
CA ASP A 78 7.09 -8.87 -4.53
C ASP A 78 7.79 -7.74 -5.29
N TYR A 79 7.51 -7.55 -6.59
CA TYR A 79 8.03 -6.44 -7.40
C TYR A 79 7.71 -5.07 -6.79
N CYS A 80 6.47 -4.86 -6.32
CA CYS A 80 6.04 -3.58 -5.76
C CYS A 80 6.60 -3.30 -4.35
N THR A 81 7.10 -4.31 -3.63
CA THR A 81 7.52 -4.16 -2.22
C THR A 81 9.01 -4.27 -1.98
N LEU A 82 9.75 -4.98 -2.85
CA LEU A 82 11.18 -5.21 -2.71
C LEU A 82 11.97 -4.23 -3.58
N SER A 83 13.28 -4.12 -3.39
CA SER A 83 14.15 -3.52 -4.43
C SER A 83 14.17 -4.40 -5.69
N PHE A 84 14.63 -3.87 -6.82
CA PHE A 84 14.69 -4.65 -8.07
C PHE A 84 15.62 -5.87 -7.93
N ASP A 85 16.78 -5.71 -7.28
CA ASP A 85 17.72 -6.80 -7.03
C ASP A 85 17.15 -7.86 -6.08
N GLU A 86 16.48 -7.44 -5.00
CA GLU A 86 15.79 -8.38 -4.11
C GLU A 86 14.67 -9.11 -4.84
N TYR A 87 13.86 -8.42 -5.64
CA TYR A 87 12.82 -9.04 -6.46
C TYR A 87 13.39 -10.07 -7.43
N ARG A 88 14.47 -9.75 -8.13
CA ARG A 88 15.16 -10.68 -9.03
C ARG A 88 15.67 -11.91 -8.29
N SER A 89 16.18 -11.75 -7.05
CA SER A 89 16.63 -12.86 -6.20
C SER A 89 15.51 -13.81 -5.75
N ARG A 90 14.23 -13.46 -5.98
CA ARG A 90 13.08 -14.32 -5.69
C ARG A 90 12.90 -15.42 -6.73
N PHE A 91 13.58 -15.34 -7.87
CA PHE A 91 13.49 -16.35 -8.91
C PHE A 91 14.63 -17.37 -8.84
N TYR A 92 14.34 -18.60 -9.24
CA TYR A 92 15.31 -19.66 -9.50
C TYR A 92 15.05 -20.28 -10.88
N GLY A 93 16.09 -20.84 -11.49
CA GLY A 93 16.05 -21.35 -12.87
C GLY A 93 17.25 -20.86 -13.68
N GLU A 94 17.12 -20.88 -15.01
CA GLU A 94 18.15 -20.38 -15.91
C GLU A 94 18.30 -18.85 -15.79
N GLN A 95 19.54 -18.37 -15.79
CA GLN A 95 19.84 -16.98 -15.42
C GLN A 95 19.33 -15.95 -16.42
N ASP A 96 19.36 -16.28 -17.71
CA ASP A 96 18.78 -15.48 -18.80
C ASP A 96 17.26 -15.41 -18.68
N VAL A 97 16.58 -16.51 -18.30
CA VAL A 97 15.14 -16.54 -18.04
C VAL A 97 14.78 -15.68 -16.83
N ILE A 98 15.55 -15.76 -15.74
CA ILE A 98 15.38 -14.89 -14.55
C ILE A 98 15.48 -13.42 -14.94
N VAL A 99 16.53 -13.05 -15.69
CA VAL A 99 16.71 -11.68 -16.18
C VAL A 99 15.50 -11.25 -17.00
N HIS A 100 15.09 -12.07 -17.96
CA HIS A 100 13.99 -11.75 -18.85
C HIS A 100 12.68 -11.54 -18.08
N VAL A 101 12.30 -12.46 -17.18
CA VAL A 101 11.09 -12.34 -16.36
C VAL A 101 11.12 -11.06 -15.52
N SER A 102 12.25 -10.78 -14.86
CA SER A 102 12.37 -9.60 -14.00
C SER A 102 12.28 -8.29 -14.79
N CYS A 103 12.98 -8.19 -15.92
CA CYS A 103 12.95 -7.03 -16.82
C CYS A 103 11.59 -6.86 -17.50
N SER A 104 10.90 -7.93 -17.88
CA SER A 104 9.58 -7.83 -18.54
C SER A 104 8.51 -7.27 -17.59
N VAL A 105 8.55 -7.61 -16.30
CA VAL A 105 7.67 -6.98 -15.30
C VAL A 105 7.98 -5.49 -15.12
N ASP A 106 9.27 -5.13 -15.07
CA ASP A 106 9.69 -3.74 -14.94
C ASP A 106 9.31 -2.89 -16.17
N LEU A 107 9.51 -3.46 -17.36
CA LEU A 107 9.11 -2.83 -18.62
C LEU A 107 7.58 -2.66 -18.68
N PHE A 108 6.82 -3.68 -18.30
CA PHE A 108 5.36 -3.58 -18.27
C PHE A 108 4.89 -2.50 -17.29
N PHE A 109 5.51 -2.40 -16.12
CA PHE A 109 5.25 -1.31 -15.15
C PHE A 109 5.50 0.06 -15.77
N LEU A 110 6.67 0.25 -16.38
CA LEU A 110 7.07 1.48 -17.04
C LEU A 110 6.09 1.86 -18.15
N GLN A 111 5.72 0.91 -19.01
CA GLN A 111 4.81 1.16 -20.12
C GLN A 111 3.40 1.52 -19.61
N CYS A 112 2.89 0.80 -18.60
CA CYS A 112 1.60 1.13 -17.98
C CYS A 112 1.61 2.55 -17.40
N LEU A 113 2.65 2.89 -16.65
CA LEU A 113 2.75 4.20 -16.01
C LEU A 113 2.88 5.32 -17.06
N THR A 114 3.68 5.08 -18.10
CA THR A 114 3.83 6.00 -19.23
C THR A 114 2.48 6.24 -19.89
N GLN A 115 1.78 5.20 -20.35
CA GLN A 115 0.50 5.37 -21.05
C GLN A 115 -0.59 6.01 -20.19
N LEU A 116 -0.61 5.76 -18.88
CA LEU A 116 -1.59 6.36 -17.96
C LEU A 116 -1.34 7.86 -17.71
N LEU A 117 -0.09 8.30 -17.80
CA LEU A 117 0.33 9.67 -17.50
C LEU A 117 0.69 10.48 -18.75
N GLU A 118 0.89 9.82 -19.88
CA GLU A 118 1.16 10.45 -21.17
C GLU A 118 -0.03 11.33 -21.57
N GLY A 119 0.28 12.53 -22.06
CA GLY A 119 -0.73 13.55 -22.36
C GLY A 119 -1.35 14.24 -21.14
N LYS A 120 -1.17 13.73 -19.91
CA LYS A 120 -1.56 14.45 -18.70
C LYS A 120 -0.58 15.61 -18.46
N ARG A 121 -1.10 16.77 -18.06
CA ARG A 121 -0.28 18.00 -17.82
C ARG A 121 0.91 17.72 -16.91
N PHE A 122 0.70 16.85 -15.92
CA PHE A 122 1.69 16.51 -14.92
C PHE A 122 2.73 15.46 -15.38
N GLY A 123 2.34 14.49 -16.21
CA GLY A 123 3.26 13.44 -16.70
C GLY A 123 4.45 14.00 -17.49
N LYS A 124 4.29 15.19 -18.09
CA LYS A 124 5.34 15.90 -18.84
C LYS A 124 6.54 16.30 -17.97
N TYR A 125 6.38 16.40 -16.66
CA TYR A 125 7.46 16.80 -15.75
C TYR A 125 8.30 15.60 -15.27
N PHE A 126 7.92 14.38 -15.63
CA PHE A 126 8.62 13.18 -15.20
C PHE A 126 9.75 12.86 -16.15
N LYS A 127 10.98 12.83 -15.62
CA LYS A 127 12.16 12.49 -16.41
C LYS A 127 12.19 11.00 -16.77
N TYR A 128 11.74 10.14 -15.85
CA TYR A 128 11.69 8.69 -16.03
C TYR A 128 10.45 8.12 -15.32
N PHE A 129 9.89 7.05 -15.88
CA PHE A 129 8.74 6.33 -15.35
C PHE A 129 9.10 5.00 -14.66
N THR A 130 10.38 4.77 -14.37
CA THR A 130 10.80 3.59 -13.61
C THR A 130 10.33 3.70 -12.16
N ARG A 131 9.99 2.56 -11.55
CA ARG A 131 9.54 2.51 -10.15
C ARG A 131 10.52 3.21 -9.20
N GLU A 132 11.81 2.91 -9.35
CA GLU A 132 12.87 3.47 -8.52
C GLU A 132 12.93 5.00 -8.62
N TYR A 133 12.84 5.56 -9.83
CA TYR A 133 12.89 7.00 -10.01
C TYR A 133 11.64 7.68 -9.45
N ILE A 134 10.46 7.08 -9.65
CA ILE A 134 9.21 7.62 -9.13
C ILE A 134 9.24 7.66 -7.60
N GLU A 135 9.64 6.56 -6.96
CA GLU A 135 9.65 6.42 -5.51
C GLU A 135 10.73 7.28 -4.83
N ASN A 136 11.92 7.39 -5.43
CA ASN A 136 13.06 8.04 -4.78
C ASN A 136 13.30 9.49 -5.24
N LYS A 137 12.75 9.91 -6.38
CA LYS A 137 13.01 11.25 -6.96
C LYS A 137 11.74 12.02 -7.26
N THR A 138 10.68 11.37 -7.73
CA THR A 138 9.47 12.09 -8.14
C THR A 138 8.59 12.41 -6.94
N ILE A 139 8.14 11.39 -6.21
CA ILE A 139 7.25 11.56 -5.05
C ILE A 139 7.87 12.47 -3.97
N PRO A 140 9.15 12.31 -3.58
CA PRO A 140 9.74 13.18 -2.55
C PRO A 140 9.83 14.66 -2.94
N ASN A 141 9.79 14.99 -4.24
CA ASN A 141 9.84 16.35 -4.74
C ASN A 141 8.44 16.98 -4.91
N ILE A 142 7.37 16.24 -4.65
CA ILE A 142 6.01 16.79 -4.65
C ILE A 142 5.82 17.51 -3.33
N ASP A 143 5.56 18.81 -3.41
CA ASP A 143 5.26 19.62 -2.24
C ASP A 143 3.88 19.28 -1.69
N VAL A 144 3.86 18.54 -0.57
CA VAL A 144 2.66 18.18 0.19
C VAL A 144 2.49 19.01 1.45
N GLU A 145 3.47 19.84 1.80
CA GLU A 145 3.57 20.55 3.08
C GLU A 145 3.20 22.03 2.98
N SER A 146 3.23 22.63 1.78
CA SER A 146 2.71 23.98 1.60
C SER A 146 1.25 24.09 2.02
N LEU A 147 0.87 25.29 2.43
CA LEU A 147 -0.50 25.58 2.86
C LEU A 147 -1.53 25.20 1.78
N GLU A 148 -1.24 25.50 0.51
CA GLU A 148 -2.11 25.16 -0.61
C GLU A 148 -2.30 23.63 -0.73
N SER A 149 -1.20 22.87 -0.74
CA SER A 149 -1.25 21.41 -0.81
C SER A 149 -1.98 20.79 0.38
N ARG A 150 -1.72 21.29 1.59
CA ARG A 150 -2.42 20.83 2.81
C ARG A 150 -3.91 21.10 2.76
N VAL A 151 -4.34 22.24 2.22
CA VAL A 151 -5.77 22.56 2.01
C VAL A 151 -6.39 21.57 1.02
N LYS A 152 -5.74 21.30 -0.11
CA LYS A 152 -6.22 20.34 -1.12
C LYS A 152 -6.32 18.92 -0.57
N ILE A 153 -5.29 18.44 0.12
CA ILE A 153 -5.26 17.13 0.77
C ILE A 153 -6.37 17.03 1.81
N THR A 154 -6.55 18.04 2.66
CA THR A 154 -7.61 18.06 3.68
C THR A 154 -9.00 18.06 3.06
N ALA A 155 -9.24 18.88 2.03
CA ALA A 155 -10.52 18.92 1.32
C ALA A 155 -10.86 17.56 0.69
N ARG A 156 -9.86 16.90 0.07
CA ARG A 156 -10.02 15.54 -0.44
C ARG A 156 -10.33 14.55 0.69
N GLN A 157 -9.59 14.59 1.79
CA GLN A 157 -9.82 13.72 2.93
C GLN A 157 -11.26 13.87 3.49
N ASP A 158 -11.76 15.08 3.61
CA ASP A 158 -13.13 15.34 4.09
C ASP A 158 -14.20 14.82 3.13
N LEU A 159 -13.97 14.88 1.81
CA LEU A 159 -14.81 14.21 0.82
C LEU A 159 -14.81 12.69 1.03
N LEU A 160 -13.62 12.10 1.18
CA LEU A 160 -13.48 10.65 1.35
C LEU A 160 -14.06 10.15 2.67
N LYS A 161 -14.03 10.96 3.74
CA LYS A 161 -14.75 10.69 5.00
C LYS A 161 -16.26 10.55 4.76
N LYS A 162 -16.87 11.42 3.95
CA LYS A 162 -18.29 11.32 3.61
C LYS A 162 -18.61 10.03 2.88
N TRP A 163 -17.76 9.62 1.94
CA TRP A 163 -17.92 8.34 1.22
C TRP A 163 -17.76 7.13 2.15
N ALA A 164 -16.80 7.18 3.07
CA ALA A 164 -16.62 6.14 4.07
C ALA A 164 -17.84 5.99 4.99
N VAL A 165 -18.58 7.06 5.26
CA VAL A 165 -19.83 7.01 6.03
C VAL A 165 -21.01 6.41 5.22
N GLN A 166 -20.90 6.39 3.88
CA GLN A 166 -21.93 5.92 2.95
C GLN A 166 -21.78 4.46 2.49
N GLY A 167 -20.70 3.77 2.86
CA GLY A 167 -20.43 2.41 2.38
C GLY A 167 -19.05 2.25 1.73
N ASN A 168 -18.46 3.36 1.25
CA ASN A 168 -17.28 3.33 0.40
C ASN A 168 -16.03 3.82 1.14
N TYR A 169 -15.47 2.97 1.99
CA TYR A 169 -14.36 3.32 2.88
C TYR A 169 -12.96 3.16 2.27
N MET A 170 -12.81 2.28 1.28
CA MET A 170 -11.49 1.95 0.72
C MET A 170 -10.74 3.17 0.17
N PRO A 171 -11.39 4.14 -0.49
CA PRO A 171 -10.74 5.37 -0.92
C PRO A 171 -10.11 6.18 0.22
N LEU A 172 -10.82 6.36 1.35
CA LEU A 172 -10.28 7.05 2.53
C LEU A 172 -9.07 6.29 3.10
N LEU A 173 -9.17 4.97 3.23
CA LEU A 173 -8.08 4.16 3.74
C LEU A 173 -6.83 4.27 2.85
N ASN A 174 -7.00 4.16 1.52
CA ASN A 174 -5.90 4.27 0.58
C ASN A 174 -5.25 5.66 0.60
N HIS A 175 -6.06 6.72 0.69
CA HIS A 175 -5.56 8.10 0.85
C HIS A 175 -4.66 8.21 2.10
N LEU A 176 -5.15 7.77 3.25
CA LEU A 176 -4.40 7.86 4.51
C LEU A 176 -3.10 7.05 4.46
N LEU A 177 -3.13 5.85 3.88
CA LEU A 177 -1.95 5.00 3.74
C LEU A 177 -0.92 5.57 2.76
N ALA A 178 -1.36 6.22 1.69
CA ALA A 178 -0.47 6.84 0.72
C ALA A 178 0.34 8.00 1.32
N PHE A 179 -0.24 8.73 2.27
CA PHE A 179 0.44 9.78 3.03
C PHE A 179 1.05 9.25 4.35
N SER A 180 1.39 7.96 4.41
CA SER A 180 2.12 7.34 5.53
C SER A 180 1.45 7.50 6.90
N SER A 181 0.12 7.54 6.96
CA SER A 181 -0.60 7.61 8.24
C SER A 181 -0.31 6.38 9.09
N THR A 182 0.02 6.60 10.36
CA THR A 182 0.15 5.52 11.34
C THR A 182 -1.19 4.81 11.56
N PRO A 183 -1.22 3.53 12.01
CA PRO A 183 -2.48 2.85 12.35
C PRO A 183 -3.36 3.65 13.30
N ARG A 184 -2.75 4.35 14.27
CA ARG A 184 -3.46 5.25 15.20
C ARG A 184 -4.11 6.42 14.47
N THR A 185 -3.39 7.04 13.53
CA THR A 185 -3.90 8.15 12.71
C THR A 185 -5.05 7.69 11.81
N VAL A 186 -4.94 6.50 11.20
CA VAL A 186 -6.03 5.92 10.40
C VAL A 186 -7.28 5.77 11.24
N TRP A 187 -7.18 5.11 12.40
CA TRP A 187 -8.32 4.95 13.31
C TRP A 187 -8.91 6.28 13.77
N LYS A 188 -8.09 7.29 14.08
CA LYS A 188 -8.57 8.63 14.42
C LYS A 188 -9.50 9.18 13.32
N PHE A 189 -9.09 9.11 12.06
CA PHE A 189 -9.90 9.62 10.96
C PHE A 189 -11.18 8.85 10.72
N PHE A 190 -11.14 7.52 10.86
CA PHE A 190 -12.36 6.70 10.81
C PHE A 190 -13.30 7.04 11.96
N ILE A 191 -12.81 7.16 13.20
CA ILE A 191 -13.62 7.57 14.35
C ILE A 191 -14.25 8.96 14.09
N GLU A 192 -13.46 9.93 13.63
CA GLU A 192 -13.96 11.28 13.30
C GLU A 192 -15.05 11.29 12.24
N ALA A 193 -14.89 10.48 11.17
CA ALA A 193 -15.88 10.39 10.10
C ALA A 193 -17.25 9.96 10.65
N PHE A 194 -17.26 8.99 11.56
CA PHE A 194 -18.48 8.46 12.19
C PHE A 194 -18.91 9.26 13.43
N ALA A 195 -18.04 10.07 14.04
CA ALA A 195 -18.33 10.89 15.23
C ALA A 195 -19.49 11.87 15.00
N SER A 196 -19.66 12.36 13.77
CA SER A 196 -20.80 13.22 13.41
C SER A 196 -22.17 12.55 13.69
N LYS A 197 -22.25 11.22 13.60
CA LYS A 197 -23.46 10.44 13.91
C LYS A 197 -23.67 10.27 15.42
N PHE A 198 -22.64 10.46 16.25
CA PHE A 198 -22.71 10.19 17.69
C PHE A 198 -23.70 11.07 18.45
N ARG A 199 -23.98 12.27 17.95
CA ARG A 199 -24.96 13.18 18.57
C ARG A 199 -26.35 12.56 18.62
N LYS A 200 -26.67 11.64 17.71
CA LYS A 200 -27.98 10.99 17.58
C LYS A 200 -28.05 9.61 18.25
N LEU A 201 -26.97 9.15 18.88
CA LEU A 201 -26.89 7.81 19.47
C LEU A 201 -27.24 7.79 20.95
N THR A 202 -27.89 6.70 21.36
CA THR A 202 -28.07 6.34 22.77
C THR A 202 -26.74 5.95 23.42
N ARG A 203 -26.72 5.90 24.76
CA ARG A 203 -25.53 5.44 25.51
C ARG A 203 -25.13 4.00 25.15
N SER A 204 -26.09 3.11 24.90
CA SER A 204 -25.78 1.72 24.53
C SER A 204 -25.07 1.68 23.17
N GLN A 205 -25.64 2.34 22.17
CA GLN A 205 -25.06 2.41 20.82
C GLN A 205 -23.65 3.00 20.79
N LYS A 206 -23.36 3.97 21.67
CA LYS A 206 -21.99 4.51 21.83
C LYS A 206 -21.03 3.46 22.39
N ARG A 207 -21.46 2.66 23.38
CA ARG A 207 -20.64 1.56 23.92
C ARG A 207 -20.40 0.47 22.89
N ASP A 208 -21.44 0.10 22.14
CA ASP A 208 -21.35 -0.93 21.09
C ASP A 208 -20.37 -0.50 20.00
N PHE A 209 -20.40 0.77 19.60
CA PHE A 209 -19.44 1.33 18.64
C PHE A 209 -17.99 1.31 19.15
N ILE A 210 -17.76 1.69 20.41
CA ILE A 210 -16.41 1.65 21.01
C ILE A 210 -15.91 0.21 21.08
N LYS A 211 -16.79 -0.72 21.44
CA LYS A 211 -16.48 -2.16 21.52
C LYS A 211 -16.08 -2.70 20.15
N SER A 212 -16.84 -2.43 19.08
CA SER A 212 -16.52 -2.94 17.74
C SER A 212 -15.17 -2.44 17.22
N ILE A 213 -14.82 -1.16 17.44
CA ILE A 213 -13.50 -0.64 17.10
C ILE A 213 -12.40 -1.35 17.90
N THR A 214 -12.60 -1.54 19.20
CA THR A 214 -11.61 -2.17 20.08
C THR A 214 -11.36 -3.62 19.68
N GLU A 215 -12.40 -4.35 19.29
CA GLU A 215 -12.31 -5.73 18.81
C GLU A 215 -11.57 -5.80 17.47
N ALA A 216 -11.94 -4.94 16.52
CA ALA A 216 -11.24 -4.87 15.23
C ALA A 216 -9.75 -4.53 15.38
N GLN A 217 -9.40 -3.62 16.29
CA GLN A 217 -8.01 -3.26 16.60
C GLN A 217 -7.20 -4.44 17.17
N LYS A 218 -7.83 -5.34 17.92
CA LYS A 218 -7.19 -6.52 18.51
C LYS A 218 -7.07 -7.69 17.53
N ASN A 219 -8.10 -7.90 16.71
CA ASN A 219 -8.24 -9.12 15.91
C ASN A 219 -7.51 -9.04 14.56
N GLY A 220 -7.33 -7.85 13.98
CA GLY A 220 -6.73 -7.71 12.65
C GLY A 220 -5.20 -7.62 12.63
N LYS A 221 -4.56 -8.45 11.80
CA LYS A 221 -3.13 -8.29 11.46
C LYS A 221 -2.95 -7.17 10.43
N GLY A 222 -2.60 -5.98 10.91
CA GLY A 222 -2.34 -4.79 10.09
C GLY A 222 -3.59 -3.96 9.82
N ILE A 223 -3.39 -2.64 9.71
CA ILE A 223 -4.48 -1.65 9.69
C ILE A 223 -5.51 -1.87 8.58
N THR A 224 -5.08 -2.31 7.38
CA THR A 224 -6.01 -2.58 6.27
C THR A 224 -7.01 -3.67 6.59
N ASN A 225 -6.57 -4.74 7.27
CA ASN A 225 -7.45 -5.84 7.67
C ASN A 225 -8.35 -5.42 8.83
N GLN A 226 -7.81 -4.67 9.80
CA GLN A 226 -8.58 -4.13 10.92
C GLN A 226 -9.76 -3.27 10.44
N ILE A 227 -9.50 -2.32 9.52
CA ILE A 227 -10.55 -1.46 8.97
C ILE A 227 -11.54 -2.26 8.11
N ARG A 228 -11.06 -3.22 7.31
CA ARG A 228 -11.95 -4.06 6.49
C ARG A 228 -12.93 -4.86 7.35
N SER A 229 -12.43 -5.64 8.30
CA SER A 229 -13.26 -6.49 9.14
C SER A 229 -14.26 -5.66 9.95
N TRP A 230 -13.79 -4.56 10.55
CA TRP A 230 -14.68 -3.62 11.24
C TRP A 230 -15.81 -3.11 10.32
N TYR A 231 -15.48 -2.78 9.08
CA TYR A 231 -16.46 -2.25 8.15
C TYR A 231 -17.46 -3.30 7.67
N GLU A 232 -17.01 -4.54 7.45
CA GLU A 232 -17.87 -5.68 7.09
C GLU A 232 -18.86 -5.98 8.22
N GLU A 233 -18.38 -6.07 9.48
CA GLU A 233 -19.23 -6.21 10.68
C GLU A 233 -20.25 -5.06 10.79
N MET A 234 -19.81 -3.81 10.54
CA MET A 234 -20.70 -2.66 10.54
C MET A 234 -21.74 -2.67 9.40
N GLN A 235 -21.52 -3.39 8.30
CA GLN A 235 -22.52 -3.51 7.23
C GLN A 235 -23.57 -4.57 7.53
N GLU A 236 -23.18 -5.66 8.20
CA GLU A 236 -24.05 -6.79 8.53
C GLU A 236 -25.00 -6.47 9.69
N ASP A 237 -24.52 -5.81 10.76
CA ASP A 237 -25.26 -5.71 12.03
C ASP A 237 -26.16 -4.46 12.21
N MET A 238 -26.11 -3.46 11.32
CA MET A 238 -26.30 -2.08 11.79
C MET A 238 -27.20 -1.18 10.90
N SER A 239 -28.51 -1.44 10.93
CA SER A 239 -29.59 -0.55 10.41
C SER A 239 -29.54 0.93 10.90
N PRO A 240 -29.16 1.26 12.17
CA PRO A 240 -29.13 2.65 12.64
C PRO A 240 -28.04 3.55 12.05
N TRP A 241 -27.07 2.97 11.33
CA TRP A 241 -25.83 3.64 10.93
C TRP A 241 -25.73 3.87 9.43
N ARG A 242 -26.68 3.34 8.65
CA ARG A 242 -26.81 3.62 7.22
C ARG A 242 -27.40 5.02 7.01
N PRO A 243 -26.97 5.78 6.00
CA PRO A 243 -27.79 6.87 5.48
C PRO A 243 -29.14 6.27 5.03
N LYS A 244 -30.26 6.91 5.40
CA LYS A 244 -31.53 6.69 4.70
C LYS A 244 -31.46 7.34 3.33
#